data_AF-A0A7Y9W0A0-F1
#
_entry.id   AF-A0A7Y9W0A0-F1
#
_cell.length_a   1.000
_cell.length_b   1.000
_cell.length_c   1.000
_cell.angle_alpha   90.00
_cell.angle_beta   90.00
_cell.angle_gamma   90.00
#
_symmetry.space_group_name_H-M   'P 1'
#
loop_
_entity.id
_entity.type
_entity.pdbx_description
1 polymer ?
#
loop_
_entity_poly.entity_id
_entity_poly.type
_entity_poly.pdbx_seq_one_letter_code
_entity_poly.pdbx_strand_id
1 'polypeptide(L)'
;MDGFKLRHLFLAVALSTGMGSAFAATDNDFVDNAAAGGIAEIETSRLALEKSQSADIKAFANMMITDHGKANDELATIAKANDIEVPDTTTLVKQAKEKILDMRDESFDAAYANNQVKAHEEAIKLFEKQANTVTDDKVKGATELKGFAQKMLPGLQKHLAAAKELQAKHPSK
;
A
#
# COMPACT_ATOMS: atom_id res chain seq x y z
N MET A 1 61.04 -40.67 3.09
CA MET A 1 61.13 -39.21 2.96
C MET A 1 61.51 -38.96 1.51
N ASP A 2 60.68 -38.52 0.57
CA ASP A 2 59.42 -37.80 0.66
C ASP A 2 58.55 -38.11 -0.58
N GLY A 3 57.24 -38.17 -0.37
CA GLY A 3 56.24 -38.41 -1.42
C GLY A 3 55.66 -37.09 -1.91
N PHE A 4 55.72 -36.88 -3.22
CA PHE A 4 55.18 -35.76 -3.96
C PHE A 4 53.64 -35.86 -4.07
N LYS A 5 52.88 -34.84 -3.64
CA LYS A 5 51.47 -34.64 -4.05
C LYS A 5 51.08 -33.16 -4.19
N LEU A 6 51.10 -32.74 -5.46
CA LEU A 6 50.05 -32.07 -6.23
C LEU A 6 49.27 -30.87 -5.64
N ARG A 7 49.65 -29.71 -6.19
CA ARG A 7 48.88 -28.46 -6.42
C ARG A 7 47.36 -28.62 -6.40
N HIS A 8 46.65 -27.89 -5.53
CA HIS A 8 45.28 -27.41 -5.79
C HIS A 8 45.25 -25.88 -5.66
N LEU A 9 44.94 -25.25 -6.79
CA LEU A 9 44.69 -23.83 -7.00
C LEU A 9 43.27 -23.55 -6.50
N PHE A 10 43.11 -22.83 -5.38
CA PHE A 10 41.80 -22.32 -4.98
C PHE A 10 41.58 -20.94 -5.58
N LEU A 11 40.72 -20.91 -6.60
CA LEU A 11 40.11 -19.71 -7.16
C LEU A 11 39.10 -19.17 -6.15
N ALA A 12 39.43 -18.08 -5.46
CA ALA A 12 38.47 -17.34 -4.65
C ALA A 12 37.59 -16.49 -5.57
N VAL A 13 36.37 -16.98 -5.84
CA VAL A 13 35.31 -16.16 -6.44
C VAL A 13 34.78 -15.24 -5.33
N ALA A 14 35.14 -13.96 -5.40
CA ALA A 14 34.50 -12.93 -4.61
C ALA A 14 33.08 -12.70 -5.16
N LEU A 15 32.08 -13.25 -4.47
CA LEU A 15 30.69 -12.92 -4.71
C LEU A 15 30.44 -11.52 -4.15
N SER A 16 30.45 -10.51 -5.03
CA SER A 16 29.89 -9.19 -4.72
C SER A 16 28.38 -9.35 -4.60
N THR A 17 27.86 -9.40 -3.38
CA THR A 17 26.43 -9.24 -3.12
C THR A 17 26.02 -7.85 -3.59
N GLY A 18 25.17 -7.82 -4.62
CA GLY A 18 24.50 -6.59 -5.04
C GLY A 18 23.68 -6.08 -3.87
N MET A 19 23.90 -4.83 -3.47
CA MET A 19 22.97 -4.06 -2.66
C MET A 19 21.70 -3.87 -3.51
N GLY A 20 20.79 -4.84 -3.45
CA GLY A 20 19.40 -4.56 -3.69
C GLY A 20 18.99 -3.59 -2.58
N SER A 21 18.40 -2.45 -2.94
CA SER A 21 17.72 -1.60 -1.98
C SER A 21 16.67 -2.47 -1.29
N ALA A 22 17.01 -3.00 -0.11
CA ALA A 22 16.05 -3.62 0.78
C ALA A 22 15.10 -2.49 1.16
N PHE A 23 13.93 -2.50 0.54
CA PHE A 23 12.80 -1.70 0.98
C PHE A 23 12.64 -1.95 2.48
N ALA A 24 12.42 -0.90 3.26
CA ALA A 24 12.08 -1.03 4.67
C ALA A 24 10.64 -1.58 4.78
N ALA A 25 10.47 -2.85 4.39
CA ALA A 25 9.37 -3.66 4.82
C ALA A 25 9.61 -3.94 6.30
N THR A 26 8.61 -3.69 7.12
CA THR A 26 8.60 -4.04 8.54
C THR A 26 8.30 -5.53 8.68
N ASP A 27 8.40 -6.05 9.90
CA ASP A 27 7.99 -7.44 10.18
C ASP A 27 6.45 -7.64 10.10
N ASN A 28 5.68 -6.59 9.75
CA ASN A 28 4.22 -6.63 9.69
C ASN A 28 3.68 -6.23 8.30
N ASP A 29 3.52 -7.24 7.45
CA ASP A 29 2.97 -7.10 6.09
C ASP A 29 1.66 -6.30 6.04
N PHE A 30 0.76 -6.49 7.01
CA PHE A 30 -0.52 -5.78 7.00
C PHE A 30 -0.33 -4.27 7.20
N VAL A 31 0.49 -3.87 8.18
CA VAL A 31 0.78 -2.47 8.48
C VAL A 31 1.46 -1.80 7.29
N ASP A 32 2.44 -2.45 6.69
CA ASP A 32 3.15 -1.92 5.52
C ASP A 32 2.21 -1.67 4.34
N ASN A 33 1.42 -2.68 3.98
CA ASN A 33 0.54 -2.60 2.82
C ASN A 33 -0.63 -1.64 3.08
N ALA A 34 -1.19 -1.61 4.29
CA ALA A 34 -2.26 -0.67 4.64
C ALA A 34 -1.76 0.78 4.64
N ALA A 35 -0.57 1.05 5.20
CA ALA A 35 0.02 2.39 5.19
C ALA A 35 0.39 2.84 3.77
N ALA A 36 1.06 1.98 3.00
CA ALA A 36 1.42 2.28 1.61
C ALA A 36 0.19 2.53 0.74
N GLY A 37 -0.83 1.67 0.87
CA GLY A 37 -2.10 1.80 0.16
C GLY A 37 -2.82 3.10 0.53
N GLY A 38 -2.99 3.38 1.83
CA GLY A 38 -3.66 4.59 2.30
C GLY A 38 -2.96 5.89 1.86
N ILE A 39 -1.63 5.92 1.85
CA ILE A 39 -0.88 7.07 1.31
C ILE A 39 -1.05 7.19 -0.20
N ALA A 40 -1.01 6.09 -0.94
CA ALA A 40 -1.24 6.09 -2.38
C ALA A 40 -2.65 6.61 -2.74
N GLU A 41 -3.68 6.24 -1.99
CA GLU A 41 -5.05 6.74 -2.16
C GLU A 41 -5.15 8.26 -1.98
N ILE A 42 -4.46 8.80 -0.97
CA ILE A 42 -4.42 10.25 -0.74
C ILE A 42 -3.69 10.97 -1.88
N GLU A 43 -2.52 10.49 -2.29
CA GLU A 43 -1.72 11.14 -3.34
C GLU A 43 -2.40 11.07 -4.71
N THR A 44 -2.99 9.92 -5.07
CA THR A 44 -3.75 9.78 -6.33
C THR A 44 -4.97 10.70 -6.33
N SER A 45 -5.66 10.85 -5.19
CA SER A 45 -6.81 11.75 -5.05
C SER A 45 -6.41 13.22 -5.09
N ARG A 46 -5.25 13.61 -4.53
CA ARG A 46 -4.70 14.95 -4.69
C ARG A 46 -4.44 15.27 -6.16
N LEU A 47 -3.85 14.34 -6.91
CA LEU A 47 -3.67 14.51 -8.35
C LEU A 47 -5.02 14.65 -9.07
N ALA A 48 -6.05 13.91 -8.66
CA ALA A 48 -7.38 14.03 -9.25
C ALA A 48 -8.01 15.41 -9.05
N LEU A 49 -7.79 16.05 -7.90
CA LEU A 49 -8.21 17.43 -7.67
C LEU A 49 -7.50 18.42 -8.60
N GLU A 50 -6.24 18.15 -8.95
CA GLU A 50 -5.44 19.00 -9.84
C GLU A 50 -5.77 18.79 -11.33
N LYS A 51 -6.02 17.55 -11.75
CA LYS A 51 -6.13 17.16 -13.16
C LYS A 51 -7.56 17.10 -13.68
N SER A 52 -8.50 16.65 -12.86
CA SER A 52 -9.88 16.48 -13.29
C SER A 52 -10.61 17.81 -13.36
N GLN A 53 -11.57 17.91 -14.28
CA GLN A 53 -12.59 18.95 -14.25
C GLN A 53 -13.96 18.42 -13.84
N SER A 54 -14.10 17.11 -13.66
CA SER A 54 -15.38 16.52 -13.29
C SER A 54 -15.69 16.73 -11.81
N ALA A 55 -16.91 17.20 -11.54
CA ALA A 55 -17.36 17.48 -10.18
C ALA A 55 -17.46 16.20 -9.32
N ASP A 56 -17.86 15.07 -9.92
CA ASP A 56 -17.98 13.79 -9.21
C ASP A 56 -16.61 13.17 -8.88
N ILE A 57 -15.63 13.27 -9.79
CA ILE A 57 -14.23 12.87 -9.53
C ILE A 57 -13.66 13.71 -8.37
N LYS A 58 -13.86 15.03 -8.38
CA LYS A 58 -13.40 15.90 -7.29
C LYS A 58 -14.09 15.59 -5.96
N ALA A 59 -15.39 15.30 -5.98
CA ALA A 59 -16.13 14.93 -4.78
C ALA A 59 -15.61 13.60 -4.20
N PHE A 60 -15.40 12.59 -5.07
CA PHE A 60 -14.84 11.31 -4.68
C PHE A 60 -13.41 11.45 -4.12
N ALA A 61 -12.55 12.21 -4.78
CA ALA A 61 -11.18 12.47 -4.33
C ALA A 61 -11.14 13.12 -2.93
N ASN A 62 -12.01 14.09 -2.64
CA ASN A 62 -12.09 14.70 -1.31
C ASN A 62 -12.54 13.70 -0.22
N MET A 63 -13.47 12.79 -0.56
CA MET A 63 -13.86 11.69 0.34
C MET A 63 -12.67 10.78 0.64
N MET A 64 -11.90 10.38 -0.38
CA MET A 64 -10.71 9.54 -0.21
C MET A 64 -9.67 10.20 0.69
N ILE A 65 -9.32 11.48 0.42
CA ILE A 65 -8.35 12.22 1.24
C ILE A 65 -8.79 12.28 2.71
N THR A 66 -10.08 12.52 2.96
CA THR A 66 -10.62 12.64 4.32
C THR A 66 -10.62 11.31 5.05
N ASP A 67 -11.14 10.26 4.42
CA ASP A 67 -11.36 8.98 5.08
C ASP A 67 -10.04 8.20 5.24
N HIS A 68 -9.19 8.17 4.20
CA HIS A 68 -7.87 7.54 4.30
C HIS A 68 -6.92 8.32 5.22
N GLY A 69 -7.03 9.64 5.29
CA GLY A 69 -6.27 10.43 6.28
C GLY A 69 -6.55 9.96 7.71
N LYS A 70 -7.83 9.83 8.06
CA LYS A 70 -8.24 9.31 9.39
C LYS A 70 -7.79 7.87 9.62
N ALA A 71 -7.91 7.01 8.61
CA ALA A 71 -7.50 5.61 8.72
C ALA A 71 -5.98 5.49 8.94
N ASN A 72 -5.18 6.29 8.24
CA ASN A 72 -3.72 6.33 8.41
C ASN A 72 -3.33 6.84 9.80
N ASP A 73 -3.99 7.88 10.31
CA ASP A 73 -3.74 8.40 11.66
C ASP A 73 -4.06 7.36 12.74
N GLU A 74 -5.16 6.62 12.58
CA GLU A 74 -5.55 5.54 13.49
C GLU A 74 -4.56 4.37 13.44
N LEU A 75 -4.13 3.94 12.24
CA LEU A 75 -3.12 2.90 12.07
C LEU A 75 -1.78 3.30 12.70
N ALA A 76 -1.33 4.54 12.49
CA ALA A 76 -0.10 5.07 13.09
C ALA A 76 -0.20 5.11 14.63
N THR A 77 -1.38 5.43 15.17
CA THR A 77 -1.64 5.40 16.61
C THR A 77 -1.53 3.99 17.18
N ILE A 78 -2.14 3.00 16.51
CA ILE A 78 -2.07 1.58 16.90
C ILE A 78 -0.63 1.08 16.85
N ALA A 79 0.09 1.38 15.75
CA ALA A 79 1.46 0.96 15.57
C ALA A 79 2.37 1.54 16.65
N LYS A 80 2.27 2.85 16.92
CA LYS A 80 3.02 3.52 17.99
C LYS A 80 2.71 2.94 19.37
N ALA A 81 1.44 2.69 19.69
CA ALA A 81 1.04 2.16 20.99
C ALA A 81 1.56 0.74 21.24
N ASN A 82 1.81 -0.01 20.17
CA ASN A 82 2.25 -1.41 20.23
C ASN A 82 3.71 -1.61 19.82
N ASP A 83 4.49 -0.54 19.62
CA ASP A 83 5.89 -0.61 19.20
C ASP A 83 6.06 -1.44 17.91
N ILE A 84 5.18 -1.20 16.94
CA ILE A 84 5.22 -1.75 15.59
C ILE A 84 5.84 -0.69 14.69
N GLU A 85 6.86 -1.09 13.94
CA GLU A 85 7.46 -0.20 12.95
C GLU A 85 6.46 0.11 11.82
N VAL A 86 6.57 1.31 11.26
CA VAL A 86 5.79 1.73 10.10
C VAL A 86 6.78 2.28 9.07
N PRO A 87 6.62 1.98 7.77
CA PRO A 87 7.48 2.55 6.75
C PRO A 87 7.46 4.08 6.76
N ASP A 88 8.61 4.68 6.47
CA ASP A 88 8.76 6.14 6.43
C ASP A 88 7.78 6.77 5.42
N THR A 89 7.03 7.78 5.87
CA THR A 89 6.00 8.43 5.05
C THR A 89 6.59 9.10 3.82
N THR A 90 7.81 9.66 3.90
CA THR A 90 8.45 10.30 2.73
C THR A 90 8.72 9.26 1.63
N THR A 91 9.17 8.07 2.04
CA THR A 91 9.38 6.92 1.16
C THR A 91 8.06 6.44 0.55
N LEU A 92 7.01 6.28 1.34
CA LEU A 92 5.68 5.88 0.84
C LEU A 92 5.10 6.90 -0.15
N VAL A 93 5.23 8.21 0.13
CA VAL A 93 4.80 9.28 -0.77
C VAL A 93 5.57 9.23 -2.09
N LYS A 94 6.89 8.99 -2.04
CA LYS A 94 7.70 8.83 -3.24
C LYS A 94 7.21 7.64 -4.08
N GLN A 95 6.97 6.48 -3.45
CA GLN A 95 6.44 5.30 -4.13
C GLN A 95 5.05 5.53 -4.73
N ALA A 96 4.17 6.22 -4.00
CA ALA A 96 2.85 6.60 -4.50
C ALA A 96 2.96 7.47 -5.75
N LYS A 97 3.85 8.47 -5.75
CA LYS A 97 4.12 9.33 -6.91
C LYS A 97 4.67 8.56 -8.08
N GLU A 98 5.55 7.58 -7.86
CA GLU A 98 6.06 6.70 -8.92
C GLU A 98 4.92 5.90 -9.58
N LYS A 99 4.05 5.27 -8.78
CA LYS A 99 2.87 4.54 -9.32
C LYS A 99 1.91 5.43 -10.09
N ILE A 100 1.73 6.67 -9.65
CA ILE A 100 0.91 7.67 -10.33
C ILE A 100 1.47 8.00 -11.72
N LEU A 101 2.79 8.03 -11.90
CA LEU A 101 3.42 8.33 -13.19
C LEU A 101 3.13 7.26 -14.25
N ASP A 102 2.76 6.05 -13.83
CA ASP A 102 2.38 4.95 -14.71
C ASP A 102 0.91 5.07 -15.20
N MET A 103 0.09 5.93 -14.60
CA MET A 103 -1.33 6.15 -14.98
C MET A 103 -1.48 7.06 -16.23
N ARG A 104 -0.64 6.88 -17.25
CA ARG A 104 -0.67 7.69 -18.48
C ARG A 104 -1.59 7.08 -19.53
N ASP A 105 -2.86 7.46 -19.51
CA ASP A 105 -3.85 7.08 -20.54
C ASP A 105 -4.65 8.29 -21.07
N GLU A 106 -5.35 8.08 -22.18
CA GLU A 106 -6.05 9.09 -23.00
C GLU A 106 -7.17 9.87 -22.27
N SER A 107 -7.64 9.39 -21.10
CA SER A 107 -8.53 10.11 -20.19
C SER A 107 -8.10 9.88 -18.73
N PHE A 108 -7.63 10.95 -18.08
CA PHE A 108 -7.25 10.90 -16.66
C PHE A 108 -8.39 10.41 -15.76
N ASP A 109 -9.63 10.87 -16.01
CA ASP A 109 -10.79 10.53 -15.17
C ASP A 109 -11.12 9.04 -15.24
N ALA A 110 -11.01 8.43 -16.42
CA ALA A 110 -11.22 7.00 -16.60
C ALA A 110 -10.10 6.18 -15.94
N ALA A 111 -8.84 6.58 -16.13
CA ALA A 111 -7.69 5.93 -15.47
C ALA A 111 -7.81 5.99 -13.95
N TYR A 112 -8.19 7.14 -13.40
CA TYR A 112 -8.43 7.33 -11.97
C TYR A 112 -9.55 6.41 -11.46
N ALA A 113 -10.73 6.43 -12.10
CA ALA A 113 -11.85 5.60 -11.67
C ALA A 113 -11.54 4.09 -11.73
N ASN A 114 -10.86 3.64 -12.80
CA ASN A 114 -10.41 2.25 -12.92
C ASN A 114 -9.41 1.85 -11.82
N ASN A 115 -8.42 2.71 -11.55
CA ASN A 115 -7.45 2.46 -10.50
C ASN A 115 -8.13 2.40 -9.12
N GLN A 116 -9.06 3.30 -8.84
CA GLN A 116 -9.81 3.35 -7.59
C GLN A 116 -10.60 2.06 -7.34
N VAL A 117 -11.26 1.50 -8.35
CA VAL A 117 -11.93 0.19 -8.24
C VAL A 117 -10.92 -0.90 -7.89
N LYS A 118 -9.82 -1.01 -8.64
CA LYS A 118 -8.81 -2.04 -8.43
C LYS A 118 -8.18 -1.95 -7.03
N ALA A 119 -7.76 -0.75 -6.62
CA ALA A 119 -7.11 -0.53 -5.35
C ALA A 119 -8.03 -0.86 -4.17
N HIS A 120 -9.31 -0.51 -4.27
CA HIS A 120 -10.29 -0.85 -3.23
C HIS A 120 -10.62 -2.35 -3.17
N GLU A 121 -10.66 -3.04 -4.30
CA GLU A 121 -10.81 -4.51 -4.31
C GLU A 121 -9.60 -5.23 -3.69
N GLU A 122 -8.39 -4.73 -3.93
CA GLU A 122 -7.16 -5.24 -3.29
C GLU A 122 -7.14 -4.92 -1.79
N ALA A 123 -7.51 -3.70 -1.39
CA ALA A 123 -7.59 -3.28 0.00
C ALA A 123 -8.61 -4.11 0.79
N ILE A 124 -9.80 -4.35 0.24
CA ILE A 124 -10.81 -5.21 0.91
C ILE A 124 -10.25 -6.60 1.17
N LYS A 125 -9.56 -7.23 0.20
CA LYS A 125 -8.94 -8.54 0.40
C LYS A 125 -7.88 -8.52 1.51
N LEU A 126 -7.04 -7.50 1.54
CA LEU A 126 -6.02 -7.31 2.59
C LEU A 126 -6.69 -7.19 3.97
N PHE A 127 -7.71 -6.35 4.08
CA PHE A 127 -8.42 -6.08 5.33
C PHE A 127 -9.27 -7.26 5.79
N GLU A 128 -9.91 -7.99 4.89
CA GLU A 128 -10.65 -9.23 5.22
C GLU A 128 -9.69 -10.30 5.76
N LYS A 129 -8.50 -10.46 5.16
CA LYS A 129 -7.49 -11.39 5.65
C LYS A 129 -7.09 -11.04 7.09
N GLN A 130 -6.79 -9.77 7.36
CA GLN A 130 -6.41 -9.33 8.70
C GLN A 130 -7.58 -9.46 9.70
N ALA A 131 -8.79 -9.06 9.30
CA ALA A 131 -10.00 -9.12 10.13
C ALA A 131 -10.37 -10.56 10.56
N ASN A 132 -10.01 -11.55 9.74
CA ASN A 132 -10.30 -12.97 9.99
C ASN A 132 -9.12 -13.75 10.57
N THR A 133 -7.99 -13.09 10.86
CA THR A 133 -6.83 -13.75 11.44
C THR A 133 -7.12 -14.18 12.89
N VAL A 134 -6.57 -15.33 13.29
CA VAL A 134 -6.52 -15.76 14.69
C VAL A 134 -5.35 -15.01 15.33
N THR A 135 -5.63 -14.29 16.40
CA THR A 135 -4.62 -13.47 17.09
C THR A 135 -3.80 -14.33 18.03
N ASP A 136 -2.50 -14.04 18.11
CA ASP A 136 -1.59 -14.55 19.12
C ASP A 136 -1.16 -13.34 19.97
N ASP A 137 -1.40 -13.40 21.28
CA ASP A 137 -1.09 -12.31 22.22
C ASP A 137 0.42 -12.02 22.32
N LYS A 138 1.27 -12.89 21.76
CA LYS A 138 2.72 -12.66 21.64
C LYS A 138 3.08 -11.77 20.45
N VAL A 139 2.17 -11.59 19.49
CA VAL A 139 2.37 -10.72 18.33
C VAL A 139 1.88 -9.32 18.68
N LYS A 140 2.80 -8.35 18.66
CA LYS A 140 2.53 -6.95 18.99
C LYS A 140 1.32 -6.41 18.21
N GLY A 141 0.35 -5.86 18.93
CA GLY A 141 -0.85 -5.22 18.37
C GLY A 141 -1.78 -6.12 17.55
N ALA A 142 -1.66 -7.45 17.63
CA ALA A 142 -2.44 -8.34 16.77
C ALA A 142 -3.96 -8.16 16.93
N THR A 143 -4.43 -7.97 18.16
CA THR A 143 -5.85 -7.76 18.49
C THR A 143 -6.34 -6.39 17.99
N GLU A 144 -5.54 -5.34 18.19
CA GLU A 144 -5.82 -3.98 17.75
C GLU A 144 -5.87 -3.90 16.22
N LEU A 145 -4.90 -4.52 15.52
CA LEU A 145 -4.86 -4.55 14.06
C LEU A 145 -6.03 -5.34 13.46
N LYS A 146 -6.43 -6.45 14.09
CA LYS A 146 -7.65 -7.17 13.72
C LYS A 146 -8.89 -6.29 13.88
N GLY A 147 -9.03 -5.62 15.02
CA GLY A 147 -10.16 -4.73 15.28
C GLY A 147 -10.20 -3.52 14.33
N PHE A 148 -9.05 -2.95 14.03
CA PHE A 148 -8.90 -1.90 13.02
C PHE A 148 -9.35 -2.39 11.65
N ALA A 149 -8.88 -3.57 11.22
CA ALA A 149 -9.27 -4.13 9.94
C ALA A 149 -10.79 -4.33 9.84
N GLN A 150 -11.40 -4.89 10.87
CA GLN A 150 -12.86 -5.06 10.97
C GLN A 150 -13.61 -3.72 10.89
N LYS A 151 -13.10 -2.70 11.56
CA LYS A 151 -13.71 -1.36 11.60
C LYS A 151 -13.65 -0.65 10.24
N MET A 152 -12.58 -0.85 9.47
CA MET A 152 -12.39 -0.17 8.18
C MET A 152 -13.18 -0.82 7.03
N LEU A 153 -13.49 -2.12 7.10
CA LEU A 153 -14.15 -2.86 6.01
C LEU A 153 -15.44 -2.20 5.49
N PRO A 154 -16.40 -1.74 6.33
CA PRO A 154 -17.60 -1.06 5.82
C PRO A 154 -17.28 0.22 5.04
N GLY A 155 -16.24 0.95 5.45
CA GLY A 155 -15.75 2.15 4.74
C GLY A 155 -15.20 1.80 3.37
N LEU A 156 -14.29 0.81 3.31
CA LEU A 156 -13.70 0.34 2.06
C LEU A 156 -14.75 -0.20 1.08
N GLN A 157 -15.77 -0.91 1.56
CA GLN A 157 -16.88 -1.40 0.74
C GLN A 157 -17.71 -0.26 0.17
N LYS A 158 -17.99 0.78 0.97
CA LYS A 158 -18.68 1.99 0.51
C LYS A 158 -17.85 2.72 -0.55
N HIS A 159 -16.56 2.85 -0.34
CA HIS A 159 -15.66 3.49 -1.30
C HIS A 159 -15.59 2.71 -2.62
N LEU A 160 -15.52 1.37 -2.58
CA LEU A 160 -15.57 0.52 -3.77
C LEU A 160 -16.88 0.71 -4.56
N ALA A 161 -18.02 0.77 -3.86
CA ALA A 161 -19.31 1.02 -4.52
C ALA A 161 -19.32 2.37 -5.24
N ALA A 162 -18.86 3.44 -4.57
CA ALA A 162 -18.74 4.76 -5.18
C ALA A 162 -17.72 4.79 -6.34
N ALA A 163 -16.62 4.05 -6.26
CA ALA A 163 -15.64 3.93 -7.33
C ALA A 163 -16.23 3.22 -8.56
N LYS A 164 -17.05 2.19 -8.37
CA LYS A 164 -17.77 1.50 -9.46
C LYS A 164 -18.80 2.41 -10.14
N GLU A 165 -19.52 3.23 -9.37
CA GLU A 165 -20.41 4.25 -9.92
C GLU A 165 -19.64 5.30 -10.73
N LEU A 166 -18.46 5.71 -10.25
CA LEU A 166 -17.59 6.66 -10.93
C LEU A 166 -17.06 6.06 -12.25
N GLN A 167 -16.59 4.82 -12.22
CA GLN A 167 -16.12 4.09 -13.41
C GLN A 167 -17.22 3.97 -14.48
N ALA A 168 -18.46 3.71 -14.08
CA ALA A 168 -19.59 3.64 -15.02
C ALA A 168 -19.89 4.99 -15.71
N LYS A 169 -19.63 6.11 -15.03
CA LYS A 169 -19.80 7.47 -15.57
C LYS A 169 -18.61 7.94 -16.42
N HIS A 170 -17.43 7.37 -16.17
CA HIS A 170 -16.17 7.70 -16.84
C HIS A 170 -15.57 6.45 -17.50
N PRO A 171 -16.25 5.84 -18.48
CA PRO A 171 -15.74 4.64 -19.14
C PRO A 171 -14.44 4.94 -19.88
N SER A 172 -13.54 3.96 -19.91
CA SER A 172 -12.42 3.97 -20.86
C SER A 172 -13.00 4.03 -22.28
N LYS A 173 -12.38 4.86 -23.14
CA LYS A 173 -12.72 4.93 -24.56
C LYS A 173 -12.28 3.68 -25.31
#